data_AF-A0A371HH36-F1
#
_entry.id   AF-A0A371HH36-F1
#
_cell.length_a   1.000
_cell.length_b   1.000
_cell.length_c   1.000
_cell.angle_alpha   90.00
_cell.angle_beta   90.00
_cell.angle_gamma   90.00
#
_symmetry.space_group_name_H-M   'P 1'
#
loop_
_entity.id
_entity.type
_entity.pdbx_description
1 polymer ?
#
loop_
_entity_poly.entity_id
_entity_poly.type
_entity_poly.pdbx_seq_one_letter_code
_entity_poly.pdbx_strand_id
1 'polypeptide(L)' 'MTYSTTNEMPFRLTFGTEAVIPVEIGESSSRTALFQPGQNQEELRANLDLLQEAHEVAHIKEYTMKARAAK' A
#
# COMPACT_ATOMS: atom_id res chain seq x y z
N MET A 1 -45.62 17.71 14.97
CA MET A 1 -44.43 17.22 15.68
C MET A 1 -44.27 15.74 15.37
N THR A 2 -43.52 15.41 14.33
CA THR A 2 -43.14 14.03 14.00
C THR A 2 -41.73 14.08 13.43
N TYR A 3 -40.72 13.90 14.28
CA TYR A 3 -39.36 13.66 13.83
C TYR A 3 -39.06 12.18 14.06
N SER A 4 -38.87 11.49 12.94
CA SER A 4 -38.65 10.06 12.82
C SER A 4 -37.42 9.58 13.59
N THR A 5 -37.62 8.48 14.31
CA THR A 5 -36.76 7.28 14.40
C THR A 5 -35.29 7.44 14.02
N THR A 6 -34.47 7.49 15.07
CA THR A 6 -33.30 6.64 15.32
C THR A 6 -32.27 6.49 14.20
N ASN A 7 -31.21 7.29 14.27
CA ASN A 7 -29.87 6.73 14.15
C ASN A 7 -29.05 7.20 15.36
N GLU A 8 -29.46 6.69 16.52
CA GLU A 8 -28.77 6.81 17.79
C GLU A 8 -27.30 6.42 17.61
N MET A 9 -26.37 7.37 17.78
CA MET A 9 -25.05 7.00 18.27
C MET A 9 -25.23 6.55 19.72
N PRO A 10 -24.99 5.27 20.04
CA PRO A 10 -25.36 4.70 21.31
C PRO A 10 -24.27 4.98 22.35
N PHE A 11 -23.97 6.25 22.64
CA PHE A 11 -23.03 6.57 23.72
C PHE A 11 -23.60 7.70 24.57
N ARG A 12 -24.34 7.29 25.61
CA ARG A 12 -24.61 8.15 26.77
C ARG A 12 -23.27 8.40 27.48
N LEU A 13 -22.65 9.56 27.22
CA LEU A 13 -21.53 10.06 28.02
C LEU A 13 -22.08 10.47 29.40
N THR A 14 -22.17 9.52 30.32
CA THR A 14 -22.29 9.84 31.75
C THR A 14 -20.95 10.36 32.22
N PHE A 15 -20.94 11.58 32.72
CA PHE A 15 -19.79 12.24 33.35
C PHE A 15 -19.21 11.38 34.47
N GLY A 16 -18.19 10.61 34.12
CA GLY A 16 -17.18 10.03 34.99
C GLY A 16 -15.86 10.27 34.28
N THR A 17 -14.98 11.05 34.91
CA THR A 17 -13.68 11.48 34.39
C THR A 17 -12.87 10.31 33.83
N GLU A 18 -12.93 10.15 32.51
CA GLU A 18 -11.86 9.73 31.59
C GLU A 18 -12.51 9.50 30.21
N ALA A 19 -13.00 10.58 29.61
CA ALA A 19 -13.25 10.58 28.18
C ALA A 19 -11.87 10.48 27.49
N VAL A 20 -11.49 9.28 27.07
CA VAL A 20 -10.35 9.08 26.18
C VAL A 20 -10.67 9.82 24.89
N ILE A 21 -10.05 10.99 24.70
CA ILE A 21 -10.05 11.70 23.42
C ILE A 21 -9.45 10.70 22.43
N PRO A 22 -10.15 10.28 21.36
CA PRO A 22 -9.46 9.64 20.26
C PRO A 22 -8.51 10.70 19.76
N VAL A 23 -7.22 10.56 20.07
CA VAL A 23 -6.21 11.29 19.32
C VAL A 23 -6.39 10.74 17.92
N GLU A 24 -7.14 11.47 17.09
CA GLU A 24 -7.00 11.32 15.66
C GLU A 24 -5.48 11.37 15.46
N ILE A 25 -4.91 10.33 14.88
CA ILE A 25 -3.51 10.30 14.48
C ILE A 25 -3.41 11.32 13.33
N GLY A 26 -3.56 12.60 13.67
CA GLY A 26 -3.36 13.78 12.85
C GLY A 26 -1.92 14.25 12.94
N GLU A 27 -1.07 13.55 13.74
CA GLU A 27 0.36 13.59 13.48
C GLU A 27 0.62 12.75 12.23
N SER A 28 1.05 13.44 11.16
CA SER A 28 1.64 12.78 10.01
C SER A 28 2.75 11.87 10.53
N SER A 29 2.52 10.56 10.52
CA SER A 29 3.57 9.60 10.89
C SER A 29 4.81 9.91 10.05
N SER A 30 6.02 9.67 10.57
CA SER A 30 7.24 9.89 9.78
C SER A 30 7.17 9.18 8.42
N ARG A 31 6.42 8.07 8.35
CA ARG A 31 6.14 7.30 7.14
C ARG A 31 5.27 8.06 6.13
N THR A 32 4.30 8.85 6.59
CA THR A 32 3.45 9.71 5.75
C THR A 32 4.14 11.03 5.41
N ALA A 33 4.89 11.61 6.35
CA ALA A 33 5.59 12.89 6.17
C ALA A 33 6.74 12.79 5.15
N LEU A 34 7.44 11.64 5.12
CA LEU A 34 8.52 11.36 4.17
C LEU A 34 8.05 10.57 2.94
N PHE A 35 6.75 10.35 2.79
CA PHE A 35 6.22 9.64 1.63
C PHE A 35 6.46 10.47 0.38
N GLN A 36 7.29 9.95 -0.53
CA GLN A 36 7.56 10.57 -1.82
C GLN A 36 6.92 9.72 -2.93
N PRO A 37 5.71 10.08 -3.40
CA PRO A 37 4.99 9.29 -4.40
C PRO A 37 5.77 9.15 -5.71
N GLY A 38 6.50 10.20 -6.12
CA GLY A 38 7.28 10.20 -7.36
C GLY A 38 8.47 9.24 -7.33
N GLN A 39 9.22 9.23 -6.23
CA GLN A 39 10.40 8.36 -6.08
C GLN A 39 10.02 6.88 -6.12
N ASN A 40 8.94 6.49 -5.44
CA ASN A 40 8.47 5.10 -5.46
C ASN A 40 8.05 4.66 -6.87
N GLN A 41 7.49 5.56 -7.67
CA GLN A 41 7.09 5.25 -9.06
C GLN A 41 8.29 5.14 -10.00
N GLU A 42 9.36 5.91 -9.76
CA GLU A 42 10.62 5.79 -10.50
C GLU A 42 11.36 4.52 -10.14
N GLU A 43 11.48 4.21 -8.85
CA GLU A 43 12.12 2.98 -8.35
C GLU A 43 11.36 1.73 -8.79
N LEU A 44 10.03 1.77 -8.77
CA LEU A 44 9.20 0.68 -9.29
C LEU A 44 9.45 0.44 -10.78
N ARG A 45 9.56 1.50 -11.58
CA ARG A 45 9.87 1.39 -13.01
C ARG A 45 11.24 0.77 -13.23
N ALA A 46 12.27 1.25 -12.54
CA ALA A 46 13.61 0.69 -12.61
C ALA A 46 13.65 -0.80 -12.25
N ASN A 47 12.92 -1.21 -11.20
CA ASN A 47 12.83 -2.62 -10.81
C ASN A 47 12.15 -3.49 -11.87
N LEU A 48 11.12 -2.97 -12.54
CA LEU A 48 10.44 -3.69 -13.61
C LEU A 48 11.34 -3.85 -14.85
N ASP A 49 12.08 -2.81 -15.21
CA ASP A 49 13.03 -2.86 -16.33
C ASP A 49 14.13 -3.91 -16.07
N LEU A 50 14.71 -3.92 -14.86
CA LEU A 50 15.71 -4.93 -14.46
C LEU A 50 15.15 -6.36 -14.50
N LEU A 51 13.90 -6.55 -14.08
CA LEU A 51 13.24 -7.86 -14.14
C LEU A 51 13.05 -8.32 -15.57
N GLN A 52 12.66 -7.42 -16.47
CA GLN A 52 12.50 -7.69 -17.89
C GLN A 52 13.84 -8.13 -18.53
N GLU A 53 14.92 -7.40 -18.26
CA GLU A 53 16.26 -7.76 -18.74
C GLU A 53 16.69 -9.16 -18.25
N ALA A 54 16.48 -9.45 -16.97
CA ALA A 54 16.81 -10.75 -16.39
C ALA A 54 16.02 -11.89 -17.05
N HIS A 55 14.73 -11.66 -17.33
CA HIS A 55 13.87 -12.62 -18.00
C HIS A 55 14.31 -12.88 -19.45
N GLU A 56 14.65 -11.84 -20.20
CA GLU A 56 15.15 -11.97 -21.58
C GLU A 56 16.46 -12.77 -21.64
N VAL A 57 17.40 -12.48 -20.74
CA VAL A 57 18.67 -13.22 -20.65
C VAL A 57 18.41 -14.69 -20.31
N ALA A 58 17.53 -14.97 -19.35
CA ALA A 58 17.15 -16.33 -19.00
C ALA A 58 16.53 -17.06 -20.20
N HIS A 59 15.62 -16.39 -20.92
CA HIS A 59 14.94 -16.95 -22.08
C HIS A 59 15.91 -17.28 -23.22
N ILE A 60 16.86 -16.40 -23.52
CA ILE A 60 17.89 -16.65 -24.55
C ILE A 60 18.76 -17.85 -24.15
N LYS A 61 19.19 -17.92 -22.88
CA LYS A 61 19.97 -19.06 -22.37
C LYS A 61 19.18 -20.36 -22.48
N GLU A 62 17.92 -20.35 -22.11
CA GLU A 62 17.05 -21.51 -22.21
C GLU A 62 16.87 -21.96 -23.67
N TYR A 63 16.57 -21.01 -24.57
CA TYR A 63 16.41 -21.28 -26.00
C TYR A 63 17.68 -21.91 -26.59
N THR A 64 18.85 -21.33 -26.30
CA THR A 64 20.12 -21.85 -26.81
C THR A 64 20.45 -23.23 -26.26
N MET A 65 20.16 -23.50 -24.99
CA MET A 65 20.33 -24.84 -24.39
C MET A 65 19.41 -25.86 -25.06
N LYS A 66 18.12 -25.53 -25.23
CA LYS A 66 17.14 -26.41 -25.89
C LYS A 66 17.50 -26.68 -27.34
N ALA A 67 17.93 -25.66 -28.09
CA ALA A 67 18.36 -25.80 -29.48
C ALA A 67 19.59 -26.71 -29.62
N ARG A 68 20.53 -26.66 -28.67
CA ARG A 68 21.69 -27.57 -28.63
C ARG A 68 21.31 -29.00 -28.29
N ALA A 69 20.33 -29.21 -27.40
CA ALA A 69 19.87 -30.54 -27.02
C ALA A 69 19.04 -31.23 -28.13
N ALA A 70 18.44 -30.45 -29.03
CA ALA A 70 17.68 -30.95 -30.16
C ALA A 70 18.53 -31.26 -31.41
N LYS A 71 19.84 -30.99 -31.36
CA LYS A 71 20.81 -31.31 -32.42
C LYS A 71 21.56 -32.58 -32.08
#